data_AF-A0A7V1H438-F1
#
_entry.id   AF-A0A7V1H438-F1
#
_cell.length_a   1.000
_cell.length_b   1.000
_cell.length_c   1.000
_cell.angle_alpha   90.00
_cell.angle_beta   90.00
_cell.angle_gamma   90.00
#
_symmetry.space_group_name_H-M   'P 1'
#
loop_
_entity.id
_entity.type
_entity.pdbx_description
1 polymer ?
#
loop_
_entity_poly.entity_id
_entity_poly.type
_entity_poly.pdbx_seq_one_letter_code
_entity_poly.pdbx_strand_id
1 'polypeptide(L)'
;MIKNEKSKKNSEEDVKSCIQDLLRFTEAIAWDQPGITIDKKDIGDSHLFMPLYENMLAIKHDFDSILQKKIEAESDAAEQNKYCKLRSEIYKFFSDNALEEDAPIKMLLNTAGPVIGVSRVCYYKFTTEDHYKSDLICTYEWCGKGVSPTKGTKIPAKLAKHFIQKDSFILTPESAIKIILVPERNSEKLLISNIAEAKNLESIFMLSNFVN
;
A
#
# COMPACT_ATOMS: atom_id res chain seq x y z
N MET A 1 -47.32 -61.57 -1.47
CA MET A 1 -47.08 -60.15 -1.09
C MET A 1 -45.62 -59.93 -0.66
N ILE A 2 -44.63 -60.06 -1.56
CA ILE A 2 -43.19 -59.89 -1.20
C ILE A 2 -42.46 -58.92 -2.16
N LYS A 3 -43.10 -58.42 -3.23
CA LYS A 3 -42.47 -57.50 -4.20
C LYS A 3 -42.39 -56.03 -3.74
N ASN A 4 -43.06 -55.65 -2.64
CA ASN A 4 -43.15 -54.24 -2.23
C ASN A 4 -42.00 -53.76 -1.32
N GLU A 5 -41.31 -54.65 -0.60
CA GLU A 5 -40.23 -54.25 0.33
C GLU A 5 -38.88 -54.05 -0.38
N LYS A 6 -38.56 -54.82 -1.42
CA LYS A 6 -37.33 -54.64 -2.22
C LYS A 6 -37.31 -53.31 -2.99
N SER A 7 -38.44 -52.88 -3.52
CA SER A 7 -38.56 -51.58 -4.22
C SER A 7 -38.40 -50.40 -3.26
N LYS A 8 -38.86 -50.55 -2.01
CA LYS A 8 -38.77 -49.50 -0.98
C LYS A 8 -37.34 -49.37 -0.41
N LYS A 9 -36.65 -50.50 -0.27
CA LYS A 9 -35.28 -50.54 0.26
C LYS A 9 -34.27 -49.86 -0.67
N ASN A 10 -34.40 -50.04 -1.99
CA ASN A 10 -33.59 -49.33 -2.97
C ASN A 10 -33.81 -47.81 -2.91
N SER A 11 -35.06 -47.35 -2.74
CA SER A 11 -35.36 -45.92 -2.68
C SER A 11 -34.77 -45.21 -1.45
N GLU A 12 -34.57 -45.92 -0.33
CA GLU A 12 -33.99 -45.34 0.88
C GLU A 12 -32.47 -45.22 0.78
N GLU A 13 -31.81 -46.17 0.13
CA GLU A 13 -30.37 -46.13 -0.14
C GLU A 13 -30.02 -45.00 -1.13
N ASP A 14 -30.83 -44.82 -2.17
CA ASP A 14 -30.67 -43.73 -3.15
C ASP A 14 -30.81 -42.34 -2.50
N VAL A 15 -31.80 -42.18 -1.61
CA VAL A 15 -32.01 -40.93 -0.87
C VAL A 15 -30.84 -40.65 0.09
N LYS A 16 -30.33 -41.68 0.79
CA LYS A 16 -29.15 -41.52 1.67
C LYS A 16 -27.91 -41.12 0.89
N SER A 17 -27.67 -41.71 -0.29
CA SER A 17 -26.57 -41.31 -1.17
C SER A 17 -26.69 -39.84 -1.56
N CYS A 18 -27.89 -39.43 -2.02
CA CYS A 18 -28.17 -38.06 -2.41
C CYS A 18 -27.90 -37.04 -1.28
N ILE A 19 -28.28 -37.36 -0.05
CA ILE A 19 -28.03 -36.51 1.12
C ILE A 19 -26.53 -36.42 1.43
N GLN A 20 -25.79 -37.52 1.33
CA GLN A 20 -24.35 -37.53 1.56
C GLN A 20 -23.61 -36.68 0.52
N ASP A 21 -24.03 -36.73 -0.75
CA ASP A 21 -23.45 -35.91 -1.80
C ASP A 21 -23.71 -34.42 -1.55
N LEU A 22 -24.94 -34.06 -1.15
CA LEU A 22 -25.27 -32.69 -0.74
C LEU A 22 -24.41 -32.19 0.43
N LEU A 23 -24.22 -33.02 1.46
CA LEU A 23 -23.38 -32.67 2.61
C LEU A 23 -21.93 -32.43 2.20
N ARG A 24 -21.37 -33.32 1.38
CA ARG A 24 -20.01 -33.14 0.81
C ARG A 24 -19.89 -31.85 0.02
N PHE A 25 -20.91 -31.48 -0.76
CA PHE A 25 -20.92 -30.20 -1.48
C PHE A 25 -20.92 -29.01 -0.53
N THR A 26 -21.73 -29.04 0.52
CA THR A 26 -21.76 -27.94 1.49
C THR A 26 -20.47 -27.80 2.28
N GLU A 27 -19.83 -28.92 2.64
CA GLU A 27 -18.58 -28.94 3.41
C GLU A 27 -17.38 -28.43 2.61
N ALA A 28 -17.37 -28.66 1.30
CA ALA A 28 -16.24 -28.29 0.46
C ALA A 28 -16.28 -26.85 -0.05
N ILE A 29 -17.35 -26.10 0.24
CA ILE A 29 -17.36 -24.66 0.09
C ILE A 29 -16.81 -24.06 1.38
N ALA A 30 -15.52 -23.74 1.37
CA ALA A 30 -14.89 -22.95 2.43
C ALA A 30 -15.42 -21.51 2.36
N TRP A 31 -16.50 -21.20 3.08
CA TRP A 31 -17.12 -19.87 3.08
C TRP A 31 -16.24 -18.77 3.71
N ASP A 32 -15.25 -19.16 4.50
CA ASP A 32 -14.30 -18.28 5.17
C ASP A 32 -13.01 -18.05 4.38
N GLN A 33 -12.82 -18.74 3.25
CA GLN A 33 -11.62 -18.61 2.41
C GLN A 33 -11.98 -18.34 0.94
N PRO A 34 -11.17 -17.55 0.21
CA PRO A 34 -11.38 -17.34 -1.22
C PRO A 34 -11.23 -18.65 -2.02
N GLY A 35 -12.08 -18.82 -3.02
CA GLY A 35 -12.04 -19.97 -3.94
C GLY A 35 -12.96 -21.13 -3.55
N ILE A 36 -12.88 -22.21 -4.32
CA ILE A 36 -13.66 -23.44 -4.16
C ILE A 36 -12.68 -24.60 -4.17
N THR A 37 -12.86 -25.57 -3.25
CA THR A 37 -11.94 -26.69 -3.09
C THR A 37 -12.33 -27.93 -3.92
N ILE A 38 -13.52 -27.96 -4.54
CA ILE A 38 -13.98 -29.04 -5.43
C ILE A 38 -13.68 -28.70 -6.89
N ASP A 39 -13.11 -29.66 -7.64
CA ASP A 39 -13.01 -29.58 -9.10
C ASP A 39 -14.34 -30.08 -9.71
N LYS A 40 -14.88 -29.42 -10.75
CA LYS A 40 -16.14 -29.80 -11.41
C LYS A 40 -16.13 -31.27 -11.88
N LYS A 41 -14.94 -31.86 -12.04
CA LYS A 41 -14.72 -33.29 -12.36
C LYS A 41 -15.21 -34.28 -11.30
N ASP A 42 -15.35 -33.85 -10.05
CA ASP A 42 -15.79 -34.71 -8.93
C ASP A 42 -17.30 -34.98 -8.95
N ILE A 43 -18.04 -34.22 -9.78
CA ILE A 43 -19.49 -34.27 -9.89
C ILE A 43 -19.80 -34.45 -11.37
N GLY A 44 -20.02 -35.68 -11.80
CA GLY A 44 -20.29 -35.95 -13.22
C GLY A 44 -21.42 -35.06 -13.77
N ASP A 45 -21.31 -34.62 -15.02
CA ASP A 45 -22.21 -33.63 -15.65
C ASP A 45 -23.71 -34.01 -15.62
N SER A 46 -24.02 -35.29 -15.39
CA SER A 46 -25.40 -35.83 -15.30
C SER A 46 -25.91 -36.00 -13.87
N HIS A 47 -25.21 -35.44 -12.86
CA HIS A 47 -25.62 -35.58 -11.46
C HIS A 47 -26.95 -34.87 -11.19
N LEU A 48 -27.83 -35.49 -10.39
CA LEU A 48 -29.17 -34.98 -10.08
C LEU A 48 -29.14 -33.56 -9.48
N PHE A 49 -28.10 -33.25 -8.71
CA PHE A 49 -27.94 -31.95 -8.04
C PHE A 49 -27.05 -30.96 -8.79
N MET A 50 -26.67 -31.22 -10.04
CA MET A 50 -25.80 -30.33 -10.81
C MET A 50 -26.32 -28.87 -10.85
N PRO A 51 -27.61 -28.58 -11.08
CA PRO A 51 -28.11 -27.21 -11.07
C PRO A 51 -27.96 -26.53 -9.69
N LEU A 52 -28.12 -27.28 -8.60
CA LEU A 52 -27.92 -26.76 -7.25
C LEU A 52 -26.44 -26.44 -7.01
N TYR A 53 -25.55 -27.34 -7.45
CA TYR A 53 -24.11 -27.12 -7.36
C TYR A 53 -23.69 -25.86 -8.14
N GLU A 54 -24.13 -25.70 -9.39
CA GLU A 54 -23.82 -24.51 -10.19
C GLU A 54 -24.32 -23.22 -9.54
N ASN A 55 -25.52 -23.23 -8.95
CA ASN A 55 -26.03 -22.09 -8.18
C ASN A 55 -25.18 -21.80 -6.93
N MET A 56 -24.78 -22.84 -6.19
CA MET A 56 -23.91 -22.67 -5.02
C MET A 56 -22.53 -22.13 -5.40
N LEU A 57 -21.97 -22.56 -6.53
CA LEU A 57 -20.72 -21.99 -7.07
C LEU A 57 -20.88 -20.53 -7.44
N ALA A 58 -21.98 -20.16 -8.11
CA ALA A 58 -22.26 -18.76 -8.45
C ALA A 58 -22.38 -17.90 -7.19
N ILE A 59 -23.13 -18.38 -6.18
CA ILE A 59 -23.26 -17.70 -4.87
C ILE A 59 -21.89 -17.56 -4.21
N LYS A 60 -21.05 -18.60 -4.23
CA LYS A 60 -19.70 -18.54 -3.65
C LYS A 60 -18.82 -17.51 -4.35
N HIS A 61 -18.85 -17.48 -5.68
CA HIS A 61 -18.11 -16.49 -6.46
C HIS A 61 -18.54 -15.05 -6.13
N ASP A 62 -19.86 -14.82 -6.02
CA ASP A 62 -20.38 -13.50 -5.62
C ASP A 62 -19.97 -13.13 -4.20
N PHE A 63 -20.03 -14.09 -3.28
CA PHE A 63 -19.60 -13.90 -1.89
C PHE A 63 -18.11 -13.55 -1.81
N ASP A 64 -17.26 -14.25 -2.56
CA ASP A 64 -15.82 -13.96 -2.62
C ASP A 64 -15.54 -12.57 -3.18
N SER A 65 -16.27 -12.16 -4.22
CA SER A 65 -16.17 -10.80 -4.76
C SER A 65 -16.56 -9.74 -3.72
N ILE A 66 -17.62 -9.97 -2.95
CA ILE A 66 -18.06 -9.07 -1.89
C ILE A 66 -17.02 -9.01 -0.76
N LEU A 67 -16.48 -10.16 -0.35
CA LEU A 67 -15.45 -10.25 0.69
C LEU A 67 -14.18 -9.51 0.27
N GLN A 68 -13.72 -9.71 -0.97
CA GLN A 68 -12.57 -9.02 -1.52
C GLN A 68 -12.77 -7.49 -1.55
N LYS A 69 -13.91 -7.03 -2.07
CA LYS A 69 -14.26 -5.60 -2.07
C LYS A 69 -14.31 -5.01 -0.67
N LYS A 70 -14.80 -5.76 0.31
CA LYS A 70 -14.83 -5.34 1.72
C LYS A 70 -13.41 -5.19 2.27
N ILE A 71 -12.53 -6.16 2.02
CA ILE A 71 -11.13 -6.11 2.46
C ILE A 71 -10.42 -4.88 1.85
N GLU A 72 -10.62 -4.63 0.56
CA GLU A 72 -10.08 -3.45 -0.13
C GLU A 72 -10.61 -2.15 0.49
N ALA A 73 -11.92 -2.04 0.67
CA ALA A 73 -12.54 -0.86 1.27
C ALA A 73 -12.08 -0.61 2.72
N GLU A 74 -11.88 -1.67 3.51
CA GLU A 74 -11.35 -1.57 4.88
C GLU A 74 -9.88 -1.14 4.88
N SER A 75 -9.07 -1.65 3.94
CA SER A 75 -7.68 -1.20 3.74
C SER A 75 -7.62 0.27 3.36
N ASP A 76 -8.43 0.70 2.38
CA ASP A 76 -8.51 2.09 1.93
C ASP A 76 -8.96 3.02 3.06
N ALA A 77 -9.99 2.61 3.83
CA ALA A 77 -10.48 3.38 4.97
C ALA A 77 -9.42 3.49 6.08
N ALA A 78 -8.67 2.41 6.35
CA ALA A 78 -7.58 2.42 7.32
C ALA A 78 -6.46 3.37 6.88
N GLU A 79 -6.10 3.38 5.61
CA GLU A 79 -5.12 4.30 5.04
C GLU A 79 -5.60 5.76 5.12
N GLN A 80 -6.84 6.06 4.73
CA GLN A 80 -7.42 7.40 4.85
C GLN A 80 -7.44 7.89 6.30
N ASN A 81 -7.80 7.02 7.25
CA ASN A 81 -7.79 7.34 8.66
C ASN A 81 -6.38 7.69 9.17
N LYS A 82 -5.35 6.99 8.66
CA LYS A 82 -3.95 7.29 8.96
C LYS A 82 -3.57 8.72 8.55
N TYR A 83 -3.93 9.13 7.33
CA TYR A 83 -3.68 10.48 6.84
C TYR A 83 -4.53 11.55 7.55
N CYS A 84 -5.78 11.24 7.88
CA CYS A 84 -6.63 12.15 8.65
C CYS A 84 -6.06 12.43 10.03
N LYS A 85 -5.53 11.40 10.71
CA LYS A 85 -4.84 11.56 11.99
C LYS A 85 -3.59 12.43 11.86
N LEU A 86 -2.72 12.12 10.89
CA LEU A 86 -1.53 12.92 10.60
C LEU A 86 -1.89 14.39 10.38
N ARG A 87 -2.89 14.67 9.52
CA ARG A 87 -3.36 16.03 9.24
C ARG A 87 -3.87 16.73 10.52
N SER A 88 -4.62 16.03 11.35
CA SER A 88 -5.10 16.58 12.63
C SER A 88 -3.96 16.94 13.57
N GLU A 89 -2.94 16.09 13.67
CA GLU A 89 -1.75 16.34 14.50
C GLU A 89 -0.95 17.53 13.98
N ILE A 90 -0.72 17.60 12.67
CA ILE A 90 -0.09 18.75 12.01
C ILE A 90 -0.83 20.04 12.34
N TYR A 91 -2.17 20.07 12.17
CA TYR A 91 -2.95 21.27 12.50
C TYR A 91 -2.84 21.68 13.96
N LYS A 92 -2.79 20.73 14.89
CA LYS A 92 -2.60 21.04 16.33
C LYS A 92 -1.26 21.74 16.56
N PHE A 93 -0.18 21.29 15.92
CA PHE A 93 1.14 21.91 16.07
C PHE A 93 1.18 23.32 15.50
N PHE A 94 0.61 23.54 14.32
CA PHE A 94 0.59 24.87 13.69
C PHE A 94 -0.39 25.86 14.35
N SER A 95 -1.29 25.38 15.21
CA SER A 95 -2.18 26.24 15.97
C SER A 95 -1.52 26.81 17.24
N ASP A 96 -0.36 26.27 17.63
CA ASP A 96 0.38 26.71 18.81
C ASP A 96 1.45 27.74 18.43
N ASN A 97 1.11 29.02 18.59
CA ASN A 97 2.00 30.15 18.30
C ASN A 97 3.15 30.31 19.32
N ALA A 98 3.21 29.50 20.38
CA ALA A 98 4.26 29.58 21.40
C ALA A 98 5.55 28.86 21.00
N LEU A 99 5.53 28.09 19.90
CA LEU A 99 6.67 27.29 19.47
C LEU A 99 7.67 28.10 18.64
N GLU A 100 8.96 27.91 18.91
CA GLU A 100 10.04 28.39 18.04
C GLU A 100 9.97 27.72 16.67
N GLU A 101 10.37 28.41 15.60
CA GLU A 101 10.26 27.97 14.18
C GLU A 101 10.72 26.52 13.94
N ASP A 102 11.77 26.09 14.63
CA ASP A 102 12.37 24.76 14.47
C ASP A 102 11.56 23.62 15.10
N ALA A 103 10.75 23.90 16.12
CA ALA A 103 10.00 22.88 16.85
C ALA A 103 8.87 22.28 16.01
N PRO A 104 7.98 23.07 15.35
CA PRO A 104 6.96 22.54 14.45
C PRO A 104 7.55 21.71 13.31
N ILE A 105 8.70 22.11 12.75
CA ILE A 105 9.36 21.37 11.67
C ILE A 105 9.81 19.99 12.15
N LYS A 106 10.51 19.90 13.29
CA LYS A 106 10.93 18.60 13.85
C LYS A 106 9.73 17.71 14.19
N MET A 107 8.69 18.29 14.78
CA MET A 107 7.46 17.56 15.10
C MET A 107 6.79 17.03 13.83
N LEU A 108 6.68 17.88 12.79
CA LEU A 108 6.15 17.48 11.49
C LEU A 108 6.93 16.30 10.90
N LEU A 109 8.26 16.37 10.87
CA LEU A 109 9.10 15.30 10.32
C LEU A 109 8.93 13.98 11.09
N ASN A 110 8.92 14.06 12.43
CA ASN A 110 8.76 12.88 13.30
C ASN A 110 7.37 12.24 13.20
N THR A 111 6.35 13.05 12.91
CA THR A 111 4.96 12.59 12.77
C THR A 111 4.71 12.03 11.37
N ALA A 112 5.18 12.73 10.34
CA ALA A 112 4.96 12.39 8.94
C ALA A 112 5.76 11.16 8.50
N GLY A 113 7.03 11.03 8.94
CA GLY A 113 7.92 9.96 8.49
C GLY A 113 7.37 8.55 8.67
N PRO A 114 6.96 8.13 9.88
CA PRO A 114 6.35 6.82 10.11
C PRO A 114 5.03 6.63 9.35
N VAL A 115 4.31 7.72 9.09
CA VAL A 115 2.99 7.65 8.46
C VAL A 115 3.07 7.51 6.94
N ILE A 116 3.97 8.24 6.29
CA ILE A 116 4.11 8.22 4.83
C ILE A 116 4.79 6.91 4.36
N GLY A 117 5.48 6.19 5.25
CA GLY A 117 6.10 4.91 4.92
C GLY A 117 7.38 5.06 4.08
N VAL A 118 8.09 6.17 4.26
CA VAL A 118 9.39 6.41 3.61
C VAL A 118 10.54 6.02 4.52
N SER A 119 11.72 5.82 3.93
CA SER A 119 12.95 5.53 4.69
C SER A 119 13.48 6.76 5.43
N ARG A 120 13.23 7.97 4.89
CA ARG A 120 13.67 9.24 5.45
C ARG A 120 12.75 10.39 5.03
N VAL A 121 12.56 11.36 5.93
CA VAL A 121 11.99 12.67 5.61
C VAL A 121 13.01 13.74 5.96
N CYS A 122 13.30 14.63 5.03
CA CYS A 122 14.29 15.68 5.22
C CYS A 122 13.64 17.06 5.04
N TYR A 123 14.08 18.01 5.86
CA TYR A 123 13.80 19.42 5.66
C TYR A 123 15.09 20.13 5.26
N TYR A 124 15.06 20.70 4.05
CA TYR A 124 16.18 21.42 3.47
C TYR A 124 15.96 22.93 3.57
N LYS A 125 17.01 23.67 3.93
CA LYS A 125 17.05 25.14 3.83
C LYS A 125 17.97 25.54 2.68
N PHE A 126 17.66 26.64 2.00
CA PHE A 126 18.60 27.28 1.09
C PHE A 126 19.74 27.91 1.88
N THR A 127 20.95 27.84 1.33
CA THR A 127 22.14 28.45 1.92
C THR A 127 22.26 29.95 1.62
N THR A 128 21.50 30.46 0.65
CA THR A 128 21.52 31.84 0.18
C THR A 128 20.10 32.25 -0.27
N GLU A 129 19.81 33.54 -0.31
CA GLU A 129 18.50 34.07 -0.74
C GLU A 129 18.20 33.82 -2.23
N ASP A 130 19.22 33.76 -3.11
CA ASP A 130 19.04 33.40 -4.53
C ASP A 130 18.80 31.88 -4.67
N HIS A 131 17.54 31.45 -4.61
CA HIS A 131 17.13 30.04 -4.66
C HIS A 131 17.65 29.27 -5.90
N TYR A 132 17.92 29.96 -7.02
CA TYR A 132 18.40 29.32 -8.24
C TYR A 132 19.90 29.04 -8.24
N LYS A 133 20.65 29.74 -7.38
CA LYS A 133 22.10 29.56 -7.21
C LYS A 133 22.46 28.96 -5.86
N SER A 134 21.48 28.69 -5.02
CA SER A 134 21.69 28.23 -3.67
C SER A 134 21.77 26.71 -3.57
N ASP A 135 22.76 26.23 -2.81
CA ASP A 135 22.76 24.85 -2.36
C ASP A 135 21.65 24.64 -1.32
N LEU A 136 21.09 23.44 -1.29
CA LEU A 136 20.18 23.00 -0.23
C LEU A 136 20.96 22.26 0.85
N ILE A 137 20.75 22.59 2.12
CA ILE A 137 21.35 21.87 3.26
C ILE A 137 20.26 21.18 4.10
N CYS A 138 20.45 19.88 4.35
CA CYS A 138 19.56 19.13 5.23
C CYS A 138 19.73 19.64 6.67
N THR A 139 18.71 20.34 7.18
CA THR A 139 18.77 20.96 8.52
C THR A 139 18.15 20.05 9.57
N TYR A 140 17.02 19.43 9.22
CA TYR A 140 16.32 18.46 10.05
C TYR A 140 15.97 17.22 9.25
N GLU A 141 15.95 16.07 9.92
CA GLU A 141 15.52 14.83 9.29
C GLU A 141 14.91 13.89 10.33
N TRP A 142 13.97 13.06 9.86
CA TRP A 142 13.55 11.84 10.52
C TRP A 142 14.08 10.66 9.71
N CYS A 143 14.66 9.67 10.39
CA CYS A 143 15.19 8.46 9.77
C CYS A 143 14.45 7.23 10.29
N GLY A 144 14.10 6.32 9.38
CA GLY A 144 13.64 4.98 9.73
C GLY A 144 14.73 4.14 10.41
N LYS A 145 14.34 3.00 10.96
CA LYS A 145 15.26 2.08 11.63
C LYS A 145 16.31 1.57 10.63
N GLY A 146 17.60 1.73 10.96
CA GLY A 146 18.71 1.27 10.13
C GLY A 146 19.10 2.21 8.98
N VAL A 147 18.48 3.40 8.91
CA VAL A 147 18.77 4.41 7.88
C VAL A 147 19.81 5.40 8.40
N SER A 148 20.89 5.61 7.64
CA SER A 148 21.99 6.50 8.03
C SER A 148 21.62 7.98 7.93
N PRO A 149 21.98 8.85 8.89
CA PRO A 149 21.67 10.27 8.81
C PRO A 149 22.37 10.99 7.64
N THR A 150 21.70 12.03 7.13
CA THR A 150 22.19 12.98 6.12
C THR A 150 22.14 14.44 6.56
N LYS A 151 21.78 14.71 7.82
CA LYS A 151 21.82 16.07 8.37
C LYS A 151 23.17 16.74 8.09
N GLY A 152 23.14 17.96 7.58
CA GLY A 152 24.29 18.74 7.15
C GLY A 152 24.78 18.44 5.72
N THR A 153 24.27 17.40 5.05
CA THR A 153 24.61 17.12 3.65
C THR A 153 24.06 18.22 2.76
N LYS A 154 24.86 18.62 1.77
CA LYS A 154 24.50 19.63 0.78
C LYS A 154 24.11 18.99 -0.55
N ILE A 155 23.00 19.46 -1.11
CA ILE A 155 22.62 19.20 -2.50
C ILE A 155 23.06 20.43 -3.30
N PRO A 156 23.98 20.28 -4.27
CA PRO A 156 24.45 21.39 -5.09
C PRO A 156 23.31 22.10 -5.82
N ALA A 157 23.39 23.42 -5.95
CA ALA A 157 22.40 24.25 -6.65
C ALA A 157 22.03 23.71 -8.04
N LYS A 158 23.03 23.21 -8.78
CA LYS A 158 22.83 22.60 -10.10
C LYS A 158 21.83 21.45 -10.08
N LEU A 159 21.82 20.65 -9.02
CA LEU A 159 20.89 19.54 -8.86
C LEU A 159 19.58 20.01 -8.19
N ALA A 160 19.68 20.88 -7.18
CA ALA A 160 18.53 21.43 -6.46
C ALA A 160 17.50 22.11 -7.38
N LYS A 161 17.95 22.83 -8.42
CA LYS A 161 17.07 23.53 -9.38
C LYS A 161 16.01 22.63 -10.04
N HIS A 162 16.29 21.33 -10.17
CA HIS A 162 15.37 20.35 -10.77
C HIS A 162 14.24 19.92 -9.83
N PHE A 163 14.43 20.16 -8.53
CA PHE A 163 13.57 19.69 -7.46
C PHE A 163 12.67 20.78 -6.88
N ILE A 164 13.04 22.05 -7.05
CA ILE A 164 12.36 23.19 -6.42
C ILE A 164 10.97 23.45 -7.03
N GLN A 165 10.68 23.05 -8.27
CA GLN A 165 9.43 23.43 -8.97
C GLN A 165 8.16 22.68 -8.53
N LYS A 166 8.21 21.83 -7.50
CA LYS A 166 7.07 21.02 -7.07
C LYS A 166 6.76 21.26 -5.60
N ASP A 167 5.47 21.34 -5.26
CA ASP A 167 5.01 21.56 -3.87
C ASP A 167 5.47 20.44 -2.91
N SER A 168 5.41 19.20 -3.38
CA SER A 168 5.96 18.03 -2.69
C SER A 168 6.14 16.87 -3.66
N PHE A 169 7.07 15.96 -3.37
CA PHE A 169 7.23 14.72 -4.12
C PHE A 169 8.07 13.70 -3.36
N ILE A 170 7.83 12.42 -3.67
CA ILE A 170 8.65 11.30 -3.24
C ILE A 170 9.68 11.02 -4.33
N LEU A 171 10.95 11.05 -3.96
CA LEU A 171 12.08 10.68 -4.79
C LEU A 171 12.57 9.27 -4.47
N THR A 172 12.37 8.36 -5.41
CA THR A 172 13.23 7.17 -5.55
C THR A 172 14.43 7.51 -6.44
N PRO A 173 15.54 6.75 -6.38
CA PRO A 173 16.66 6.91 -7.31
C PRO A 173 16.23 6.95 -8.78
N GLU A 174 15.29 6.08 -9.17
CA GLU A 174 14.76 6.00 -10.53
C GLU A 174 13.98 7.25 -10.92
N SER A 175 13.12 7.74 -10.01
CA SER A 175 12.33 8.96 -10.25
C SER A 175 13.20 10.22 -10.30
N ALA A 176 14.26 10.28 -9.49
CA ALA A 176 15.20 11.40 -9.47
C ALA A 176 15.90 11.54 -10.83
N ILE A 177 16.36 10.43 -11.41
CA ILE A 177 17.00 10.42 -12.74
C ILE A 177 16.05 10.87 -13.85
N LYS A 178 14.76 10.52 -13.76
CA LYS A 178 13.75 10.90 -14.76
C LYS A 178 13.50 12.41 -14.79
N ILE A 179 13.57 13.07 -13.63
CA ILE A 179 13.34 14.51 -13.47
C ILE A 179 14.49 15.33 -14.08
N ILE A 180 15.72 14.80 -14.06
CA ILE A 180 16.88 15.46 -14.66
C ILE A 180 16.73 15.55 -16.18
N LEU A 181 17.15 16.68 -16.76
CA LEU A 181 17.13 16.91 -18.21
C LEU A 181 18.09 15.96 -18.92
N VAL A 182 17.68 15.43 -20.09
CA VAL A 182 18.41 14.40 -20.85
C VAL A 182 19.91 14.66 -21.01
N PRO A 183 20.38 15.89 -21.32
CA PRO A 183 21.81 16.15 -21.49
C PRO A 183 22.64 15.97 -20.21
N GLU A 184 22.03 16.16 -19.04
CA GLU A 184 22.71 16.15 -17.72
C GLU A 184 22.58 14.78 -17.02
N ARG A 185 21.68 13.91 -17.49
CA ARG A 185 21.35 12.62 -16.86
C ARG A 185 22.54 11.71 -16.61
N ASN A 186 23.48 11.60 -17.54
CA ASN A 186 24.55 10.61 -17.43
C ASN A 186 25.52 10.93 -16.29
N SER A 187 25.92 12.21 -16.15
CA SER A 187 26.79 12.64 -15.05
C SER A 187 26.08 12.64 -13.69
N GLU A 188 24.79 12.99 -13.67
CA GLU A 188 24.03 13.13 -12.43
C GLU A 188 23.46 11.79 -11.91
N LYS A 189 23.21 10.83 -12.82
CA LYS A 189 22.81 9.47 -12.45
C LYS A 189 23.83 8.81 -11.53
N LEU A 190 25.13 8.90 -11.85
CA LEU A 190 26.19 8.31 -11.03
C LEU A 190 26.20 8.94 -9.62
N LEU A 191 26.03 10.27 -9.54
CA LEU A 191 25.97 10.96 -8.27
C LEU A 191 24.77 10.51 -7.41
N ILE A 192 23.58 10.41 -8.02
CA ILE A 192 22.36 9.97 -7.33
C ILE A 192 22.51 8.54 -6.82
N SER A 193 22.97 7.61 -7.66
CA SER A 193 23.18 6.22 -7.27
C SER A 193 24.18 6.09 -6.11
N ASN A 194 25.31 6.79 -6.18
CA ASN A 194 26.31 6.77 -5.12
C ASN A 194 25.76 7.32 -3.79
N ILE A 195 24.96 8.39 -3.82
CA ILE A 195 24.31 8.93 -2.62
C ILE A 195 23.29 7.94 -2.06
N ALA A 196 22.48 7.34 -2.94
CA ALA A 196 21.44 6.42 -2.52
C ALA A 196 22.02 5.16 -1.83
N GLU A 197 23.03 4.54 -2.45
CA GLU A 197 23.72 3.39 -1.90
C GLU A 197 24.46 3.73 -0.61
N ALA A 198 25.26 4.79 -0.60
CA ALA A 198 26.05 5.18 0.58
C ALA A 198 25.18 5.52 1.80
N LYS A 199 23.92 5.89 1.58
CA LYS A 199 22.97 6.29 2.63
C LYS A 199 21.82 5.31 2.85
N ASN A 200 21.87 4.14 2.19
CA ASN A 200 20.82 3.11 2.23
C ASN A 200 19.41 3.69 2.03
N LEU A 201 19.25 4.47 0.95
CA LEU A 201 18.03 5.20 0.64
C LEU A 201 17.17 4.45 -0.37
N GLU A 202 15.94 4.12 0.03
CA GLU A 202 14.92 3.61 -0.89
C GLU A 202 14.10 4.75 -1.50
N SER A 203 13.70 5.71 -0.65
CA SER A 203 12.92 6.87 -1.05
C SER A 203 13.09 8.03 -0.07
N ILE A 204 12.99 9.26 -0.59
CA ILE A 204 13.03 10.51 0.16
C ILE A 204 11.73 11.27 -0.10
N PHE A 205 11.03 11.68 0.94
CA PHE A 205 9.98 12.68 0.81
C PHE A 205 10.57 14.08 0.95
N MET A 206 10.36 14.93 -0.06
CA MET A 206 10.78 16.33 -0.07
C MET A 206 9.58 17.26 -0.04
N LEU A 207 9.62 18.23 0.87
CA LEU A 207 8.69 19.35 0.96
C LEU A 207 9.44 20.63 0.57
N SER A 208 8.92 21.32 -0.46
CA SER A 208 9.44 22.62 -0.89
C SER A 208 8.70 23.69 -0.09
N ASN A 209 9.37 24.31 0.89
CA ASN A 209 8.78 25.46 1.57
C ASN A 209 9.24 26.74 0.89
N PHE A 210 8.35 27.38 0.14
CA PHE A 210 8.51 28.77 -0.29
C PHE A 210 7.89 29.65 0.79
N VAL A 211 8.67 29.99 1.81
CA VAL A 211 8.28 31.10 2.69
C VAL A 211 8.47 32.37 1.86
N ASN A 212 7.37 32.93 1.36
CA ASN A 212 7.35 34.30 0.82
C ASN A 212 7.41 35.31 1.96
#